data_AF-A0A2S6UGL9-F1
#
_entry.id   AF-A0A2S6UGL9-F1
#
_cell.length_a   1.000
_cell.length_b   1.000
_cell.length_c   1.000
_cell.angle_alpha   90.00
_cell.angle_beta   90.00
_cell.angle_gamma   90.00
#
_symmetry.space_group_name_H-M   'P 1'
#
loop_
_entity.id
_entity.type
_entity.pdbx_description
1 polymer ?
#
loop_
_entity_poly.entity_id
_entity_poly.type
_entity_poly.pdbx_seq_one_letter_code
_entity_poly.pdbx_strand_id
1 'polypeptide(L)'
;VAGAMAWRRVLRVPGGLLITMAVCMTPLAIYGLQRWLDLWGFDDPGQYSDFHRWIRGGWFAMEMATIATGLIALWFFRFPFLSAPVAFVLWYVAMDLTPIISGADGFDWALRQLVSLWFGLAMIVGTYLIDRRTGRDFAFWGYLFGLIAFWGGLSLLKSDSEVSRFAYFLINLALIWMSVFLRRRVFIVFGALGVLGYIVYLAQIIYMESALFPFILTAFGLAIIYLGILLKRHGARIAQAAENTLPAWMQRLRPGE
;
A
#
# COMPACT_ATOMS: atom_id res chain seq x y z
N VAL A 1 1.09 18.42 -23.50
CA VAL A 1 2.01 19.08 -24.47
C VAL A 1 3.19 19.78 -23.77
N ALA A 2 2.97 20.69 -22.82
CA ALA A 2 4.06 21.38 -22.09
C ALA A 2 5.04 20.44 -21.36
N GLY A 3 4.54 19.41 -20.65
CA GLY A 3 5.39 18.43 -19.96
C GLY A 3 6.28 17.59 -20.89
N ALA A 4 5.79 17.25 -22.09
CA ALA A 4 6.55 16.51 -23.09
C ALA A 4 7.65 17.38 -23.74
N MET A 5 7.41 18.68 -23.91
CA MET A 5 8.43 19.64 -24.36
C MET A 5 9.52 19.86 -23.30
N ALA A 6 9.15 19.98 -22.03
CA ALA A 6 10.11 20.11 -20.92
C ALA A 6 10.98 18.86 -20.74
N TRP A 7 10.39 17.66 -20.86
CA TRP A 7 11.11 16.38 -20.79
C TRP A 7 12.18 16.24 -21.87
N ARG A 8 11.91 16.75 -23.09
CA ARG A 8 12.84 16.74 -24.22
C ARG A 8 13.99 17.76 -24.08
N ARG A 9 13.87 18.76 -23.19
CA ARG A 9 14.88 19.81 -22.96
C ARG A 9 15.71 19.61 -21.68
N VAL A 10 16.03 18.36 -21.32
CA VAL A 10 16.93 17.98 -20.18
C VAL A 10 16.33 18.20 -18.77
N LEU A 11 15.16 18.81 -18.63
CA LEU A 11 14.46 19.02 -17.35
C LEU A 11 13.53 17.83 -17.00
N ARG A 12 14.12 16.67 -16.73
CA ARG A 12 13.39 15.40 -16.45
C ARG A 12 12.47 15.50 -15.23
N VAL A 13 12.90 16.12 -14.14
CA VAL A 13 12.11 16.20 -12.90
C VAL A 13 10.83 17.04 -13.06
N PRO A 14 10.87 18.33 -13.48
CA PRO A 14 9.65 19.11 -13.64
C PRO A 14 8.79 18.63 -14.83
N GLY A 15 9.40 18.07 -15.89
CA GLY A 15 8.65 17.42 -16.97
C GLY A 15 7.83 16.22 -16.47
N GLY A 16 8.45 15.35 -15.66
CA GLY A 16 7.78 14.21 -15.03
C GLY A 16 6.67 14.62 -14.06
N LEU A 17 6.86 15.69 -13.29
CA LEU A 17 5.84 16.23 -12.40
C LEU A 17 4.63 16.78 -13.16
N LEU A 18 4.84 17.54 -14.24
CA LEU A 18 3.75 18.06 -15.08
C LEU A 18 2.94 16.92 -15.73
N ILE A 19 3.61 15.85 -16.13
CA ILE A 19 2.93 14.66 -16.68
C ILE A 19 2.14 13.96 -15.58
N THR A 20 2.69 13.88 -14.36
CA THR A 20 1.98 13.29 -13.22
C THR A 20 0.74 14.11 -12.87
N MET A 21 0.83 15.44 -12.88
CA MET A 21 -0.32 16.33 -12.69
C MET A 21 -1.39 16.10 -13.78
N ALA A 22 -0.98 15.93 -15.04
CA ALA A 22 -1.91 15.61 -16.11
C ALA A 22 -2.62 14.26 -15.88
N VAL A 23 -1.90 13.23 -15.41
CA VAL A 23 -2.51 11.94 -15.02
C VAL A 23 -3.51 12.14 -13.88
N CYS A 24 -3.18 12.91 -12.85
CA CYS A 24 -4.10 13.20 -11.75
C CYS A 24 -5.34 14.01 -12.16
N MET A 25 -5.29 14.73 -13.28
CA MET A 25 -6.44 15.45 -13.85
C MET A 25 -7.35 14.56 -14.73
N THR A 26 -6.91 13.33 -15.06
CA THR A 26 -7.69 12.38 -15.87
C THR A 26 -9.09 12.09 -15.31
N PRO A 27 -9.28 11.81 -14.01
CA PRO A 27 -10.62 11.59 -13.45
C PRO A 27 -11.53 12.81 -13.67
N LEU A 28 -11.02 14.02 -13.46
CA LEU A 28 -11.79 15.26 -13.61
C LEU A 28 -12.16 15.52 -15.07
N ALA A 29 -11.26 15.22 -16.01
CA ALA A 29 -11.52 15.34 -17.44
C ALA A 29 -12.61 14.36 -17.89
N ILE A 30 -12.57 13.12 -17.38
CA ILE A 30 -13.56 12.09 -17.69
C ILE A 30 -14.90 12.42 -17.07
N TYR A 31 -14.90 12.91 -15.83
CA TYR A 31 -16.11 13.41 -15.18
C TYR A 31 -16.77 14.53 -16.00
N GLY A 32 -15.98 15.51 -16.47
CA GLY A 32 -16.48 16.57 -17.35
C GLY A 32 -17.05 16.04 -18.66
N LEU A 33 -16.40 15.04 -19.26
CA LEU A 33 -16.88 14.39 -20.49
C LEU A 33 -18.16 13.58 -20.27
N GLN A 34 -18.25 12.84 -19.16
CA GLN A 34 -19.44 12.10 -18.76
C GLN A 34 -20.62 13.05 -18.53
N ARG A 35 -20.38 14.19 -17.89
CA ARG A 35 -21.42 15.21 -17.67
C ARG A 35 -21.83 15.93 -18.95
N TRP A 36 -20.92 16.12 -19.90
CA TRP A 36 -21.22 16.78 -21.17
C TRP A 36 -21.96 15.87 -22.16
N LEU A 37 -21.62 14.58 -22.22
CA LEU A 37 -22.24 13.61 -23.11
C LEU A 37 -23.55 13.02 -22.57
N ASP A 38 -24.00 13.48 -21.40
CA ASP A 38 -25.15 12.95 -20.68
C ASP A 38 -25.10 11.42 -20.52
N LEU A 39 -23.89 10.85 -20.45
CA LEU A 39 -23.63 9.41 -20.31
C LEU A 39 -23.85 8.95 -18.86
N TRP A 40 -24.98 9.37 -18.29
CA TRP A 40 -25.50 8.97 -16.99
C TRP A 40 -26.14 7.60 -17.13
N GLY A 41 -25.30 6.56 -17.25
CA GLY A 41 -25.78 5.18 -17.15
C GLY A 41 -26.44 4.90 -15.79
N PHE A 42 -26.09 5.64 -14.73
CA PHE A 42 -26.72 5.62 -13.39
C PHE A 42 -26.48 6.95 -12.64
N ASP A 43 -27.50 7.83 -12.66
CA ASP A 43 -27.81 9.02 -11.84
C ASP A 43 -26.73 10.05 -11.39
N ASP A 44 -27.12 11.34 -11.49
CA ASP A 44 -26.40 12.59 -11.18
C ASP A 44 -25.80 12.62 -9.74
N PRO A 45 -24.50 12.84 -9.47
CA PRO A 45 -23.91 13.01 -8.14
C PRO A 45 -24.17 14.44 -7.66
N GLY A 46 -25.39 14.91 -7.86
CA GLY A 46 -25.90 16.12 -7.28
C GLY A 46 -25.98 15.97 -5.76
N GLN A 47 -25.43 17.00 -5.10
CA GLN A 47 -25.52 17.32 -3.67
C GLN A 47 -24.94 16.32 -2.66
N TYR A 48 -23.83 16.79 -2.11
CA TYR A 48 -23.07 16.53 -0.89
C TYR A 48 -23.83 16.09 0.40
N SER A 49 -24.87 15.26 0.37
CA SER A 49 -25.58 14.83 1.59
C SER A 49 -25.62 13.34 1.91
N ASP A 50 -25.28 12.43 0.98
CA ASP A 50 -25.29 10.98 1.27
C ASP A 50 -23.95 10.29 0.99
N PHE A 51 -22.96 10.61 1.83
CA PHE A 51 -21.59 10.05 1.77
C PHE A 51 -21.50 8.53 2.02
N HIS A 52 -22.62 7.83 2.27
CA HIS A 52 -22.64 6.42 2.70
C HIS A 52 -23.46 5.48 1.81
N ARG A 53 -24.00 5.93 0.68
CA ARG A 53 -24.78 5.07 -0.22
C ARG A 53 -24.10 4.88 -1.58
N TRP A 54 -23.25 3.86 -1.60
CA TRP A 54 -23.19 2.85 -2.65
C TRP A 54 -22.77 3.26 -4.07
N ILE A 55 -21.60 2.72 -4.45
CA ILE A 55 -21.00 2.56 -5.79
C ILE A 55 -21.90 2.95 -6.96
N ARG A 56 -21.57 4.11 -7.52
CA ARG A 56 -22.02 4.49 -8.86
C ARG A 56 -20.93 4.11 -9.85
N GLY A 57 -21.26 3.31 -10.85
CA GLY A 57 -20.32 2.79 -11.86
C GLY A 57 -19.51 3.85 -12.63
N GLY A 58 -19.88 5.13 -12.54
CA GLY A 58 -19.08 6.24 -13.05
C GLY A 58 -17.71 6.40 -12.37
N TRP A 59 -17.59 6.07 -11.07
CA TRP A 59 -16.33 6.14 -10.33
C TRP A 59 -15.33 5.09 -10.81
N PHE A 60 -15.77 3.84 -10.92
CA PHE A 60 -14.96 2.75 -11.47
C PHE A 60 -14.45 3.04 -12.89
N ALA A 61 -15.28 3.65 -13.75
CA ALA A 61 -14.87 4.05 -15.09
C ALA A 61 -13.76 5.13 -15.07
N MET A 62 -13.86 6.12 -14.17
CA MET A 62 -12.82 7.14 -13.97
C MET A 62 -11.52 6.52 -13.43
N GLU A 63 -11.63 5.56 -12.51
CA GLU A 63 -10.49 4.84 -11.95
C GLU A 63 -9.75 4.03 -13.03
N MET A 64 -10.48 3.22 -13.81
CA MET A 64 -9.91 2.42 -14.90
C MET A 64 -9.20 3.28 -15.94
N ALA A 65 -9.79 4.42 -16.31
CA ALA A 65 -9.20 5.30 -17.29
C ALA A 65 -7.98 6.08 -16.75
N THR A 66 -7.95 6.36 -15.45
CA THR A 66 -6.78 6.96 -14.79
C THR A 66 -5.63 5.95 -14.70
N ILE A 67 -5.92 4.69 -14.39
CA ILE A 67 -4.94 3.59 -14.46
C ILE A 67 -4.41 3.47 -15.89
N ALA A 68 -5.28 3.40 -16.90
CA ALA A 68 -4.88 3.29 -18.30
C ALA A 68 -3.97 4.46 -18.72
N THR A 69 -4.35 5.69 -18.38
CA THR A 69 -3.58 6.90 -18.70
C THR A 69 -2.24 6.94 -17.98
N GLY A 70 -2.21 6.53 -16.70
CA GLY A 70 -0.99 6.42 -15.92
C GLY A 70 -0.04 5.34 -16.43
N LEU A 71 -0.55 4.18 -16.87
CA LEU A 71 0.24 3.12 -17.49
C LEU A 71 0.82 3.54 -18.84
N ILE A 72 0.03 4.23 -19.67
CA ILE A 72 0.50 4.83 -20.93
C ILE A 72 1.61 5.85 -20.64
N ALA A 73 1.42 6.74 -19.67
CA ALA A 73 2.42 7.72 -19.27
C ALA A 73 3.70 7.07 -18.74
N LEU A 74 3.59 5.99 -17.94
CA LEU A 74 4.72 5.20 -17.47
C LEU A 74 5.48 4.55 -18.62
N TRP A 75 4.78 4.05 -19.65
CA TRP A 75 5.40 3.45 -20.82
C TRP A 75 6.26 4.46 -21.60
N PHE A 76 5.76 5.68 -21.79
CA PHE A 76 6.47 6.72 -22.55
C PHE A 76 7.54 7.45 -21.76
N PHE A 77 7.25 7.84 -20.52
CA PHE A 77 8.11 8.76 -19.76
C PHE A 77 8.93 8.09 -18.67
N ARG A 78 8.56 6.87 -18.23
CA ARG A 78 9.33 6.06 -17.27
C ARG A 78 9.84 6.90 -16.08
N PHE A 79 8.95 7.70 -15.49
CA PHE A 79 9.25 8.54 -14.32
C PHE A 79 8.74 7.88 -13.02
N PRO A 80 9.58 7.60 -12.01
CA PRO A 80 9.18 6.84 -10.81
C PRO A 80 7.92 7.36 -10.11
N PHE A 81 7.77 8.67 -10.01
CA PHE A 81 6.63 9.29 -9.33
C PHE A 81 5.29 9.07 -10.05
N LEU A 82 5.29 8.76 -11.36
CA LEU A 82 4.05 8.40 -12.09
C LEU A 82 3.42 7.09 -11.60
N SER A 83 4.17 6.26 -10.87
CA SER A 83 3.60 5.07 -10.24
C SER A 83 2.72 5.40 -9.04
N ALA A 84 2.86 6.60 -8.44
CA ALA A 84 2.09 6.99 -7.26
C ALA A 84 0.58 7.13 -7.54
N PRO A 85 0.13 7.90 -8.56
CA PRO A 85 -1.29 7.98 -8.87
C PRO A 85 -1.88 6.64 -9.31
N VAL A 86 -1.12 5.83 -10.05
CA VAL A 86 -1.56 4.50 -10.50
C VAL A 86 -1.80 3.58 -9.31
N ALA A 87 -0.84 3.51 -8.38
CA ALA A 87 -0.94 2.69 -7.18
C ALA A 87 -2.05 3.19 -6.23
N PHE A 88 -2.24 4.51 -6.13
CA PHE A 88 -3.32 5.12 -5.37
C PHE A 88 -4.70 4.74 -5.93
N VAL A 89 -4.88 4.84 -7.24
CA VAL A 89 -6.17 4.48 -7.88
C VAL A 89 -6.41 2.98 -7.80
N LEU A 90 -5.38 2.13 -7.97
CA LEU A 90 -5.50 0.69 -7.75
C LEU A 90 -5.97 0.35 -6.33
N TRP A 91 -5.49 1.08 -5.32
CA TRP A 91 -5.96 0.91 -3.94
C TRP A 91 -7.43 1.30 -3.77
N TYR A 92 -7.88 2.38 -4.42
CA TYR A 92 -9.29 2.78 -4.45
C TYR A 92 -10.18 1.72 -5.13
N VAL A 93 -9.73 1.18 -6.27
CA VAL A 93 -10.41 0.07 -6.96
C VAL A 93 -10.62 -1.13 -6.02
N ALA A 94 -9.67 -1.43 -5.13
CA ALA A 94 -9.83 -2.49 -4.14
C ALA A 94 -11.02 -2.25 -3.18
N MET A 95 -11.26 -0.99 -2.82
CA MET A 95 -12.38 -0.60 -1.96
C MET A 95 -13.72 -0.67 -2.70
N ASP A 96 -13.71 -0.28 -3.97
CA ASP A 96 -14.91 -0.24 -4.83
C ASP A 96 -15.30 -1.64 -5.33
N LEU A 97 -14.36 -2.57 -5.42
CA LEU A 97 -14.61 -3.95 -5.86
C LEU A 97 -15.47 -4.74 -4.86
N THR A 98 -15.43 -4.40 -3.57
CA THR A 98 -16.10 -5.19 -2.52
C THR A 98 -17.61 -5.25 -2.73
N PRO A 99 -18.34 -4.13 -2.90
CA PRO A 99 -19.79 -4.18 -3.00
C PRO A 99 -20.29 -4.61 -4.39
N ILE A 100 -19.41 -4.60 -5.40
CA ILE A 100 -19.67 -5.25 -6.70
C ILE A 100 -19.71 -6.77 -6.53
N ILE A 101 -18.81 -7.34 -5.72
CA ILE A 101 -18.74 -8.79 -5.44
C ILE A 101 -19.86 -9.25 -4.51
N SER A 102 -20.24 -8.44 -3.50
CA SER A 102 -21.24 -8.84 -2.51
C SER A 102 -22.67 -8.93 -3.05
N GLY A 103 -22.95 -8.37 -4.23
CA GLY A 103 -24.31 -8.12 -4.67
C GLY A 103 -24.99 -7.07 -3.79
N ALA A 104 -26.12 -6.52 -4.24
CA ALA A 104 -26.57 -5.21 -3.80
C ALA A 104 -27.07 -5.08 -2.34
N ASP A 105 -26.99 -6.15 -1.54
CA ASP A 105 -27.83 -6.31 -0.35
C ASP A 105 -27.08 -6.69 0.94
N GLY A 106 -25.76 -6.55 1.01
CA GLY A 106 -25.02 -6.87 2.23
C GLY A 106 -23.79 -6.01 2.47
N PHE A 107 -23.82 -5.17 3.50
CA PHE A 107 -22.63 -4.46 4.00
C PHE A 107 -21.73 -5.44 4.78
N ASP A 108 -21.14 -6.41 4.08
CA ASP A 108 -20.25 -7.40 4.70
C ASP A 108 -18.85 -6.80 4.91
N TRP A 109 -18.63 -6.31 6.13
CA TRP A 109 -17.35 -5.77 6.56
C TRP A 109 -16.22 -6.81 6.49
N ALA A 110 -16.53 -8.10 6.72
CA ALA A 110 -15.52 -9.16 6.66
C ALA A 110 -15.08 -9.41 5.21
N LEU A 111 -16.02 -9.39 4.25
CA LEU A 111 -15.68 -9.48 2.83
C LEU A 111 -14.78 -8.32 2.40
N ARG A 112 -15.04 -7.10 2.86
CA ARG A 112 -14.22 -5.92 2.54
C ARG A 112 -12.77 -6.07 3.01
N GLN A 113 -12.59 -6.59 4.22
CA GLN A 113 -11.27 -6.86 4.79
C GLN A 113 -10.53 -7.93 3.98
N LEU A 114 -11.23 -9.00 3.59
CA LEU A 114 -10.67 -10.11 2.83
C LEU A 114 -10.28 -9.69 1.40
N VAL A 115 -11.13 -8.91 0.73
CA VAL A 115 -10.83 -8.31 -0.58
C VAL A 115 -9.62 -7.39 -0.47
N SER A 116 -9.58 -6.48 0.51
CA SER A 116 -8.42 -5.60 0.73
C SER A 116 -7.13 -6.38 1.01
N LEU A 117 -7.21 -7.47 1.78
CA LEU A 117 -6.08 -8.34 2.09
C LEU A 117 -5.52 -9.01 0.83
N TRP A 118 -6.36 -9.72 0.08
CA TRP A 118 -5.93 -10.45 -1.11
C TRP A 118 -5.54 -9.52 -2.26
N PHE A 119 -6.24 -8.41 -2.43
CA PHE A 119 -5.90 -7.41 -3.44
C PHE A 119 -4.57 -6.72 -3.11
N GLY A 120 -4.35 -6.35 -1.84
CA GLY A 120 -3.07 -5.82 -1.38
C GLY A 120 -1.93 -6.80 -1.60
N LEU A 121 -2.15 -8.08 -1.32
CA LEU A 121 -1.18 -9.14 -1.61
C LEU A 121 -0.89 -9.25 -3.12
N ALA A 122 -1.92 -9.23 -3.96
CA ALA A 122 -1.77 -9.25 -5.42
C ALA A 122 -0.99 -8.03 -5.92
N MET A 123 -1.22 -6.84 -5.36
CA MET A 123 -0.45 -5.63 -5.65
C MET A 123 1.02 -5.77 -5.24
N ILE A 124 1.31 -6.31 -4.06
CA ILE A 124 2.69 -6.55 -3.60
C ILE A 124 3.40 -7.52 -4.55
N VAL A 125 2.76 -8.64 -4.90
CA VAL A 125 3.33 -9.65 -5.82
C VAL A 125 3.52 -9.07 -7.21
N GLY A 126 2.53 -8.36 -7.76
CA GLY A 126 2.62 -7.70 -9.06
C GLY A 126 3.74 -6.68 -9.10
N THR A 127 3.86 -5.86 -8.05
CA THR A 127 4.93 -4.89 -7.89
C THR A 127 6.29 -5.58 -7.83
N TYR A 128 6.41 -6.67 -7.08
CA TYR A 128 7.64 -7.46 -6.99
C TYR A 128 8.07 -8.05 -8.34
N LEU A 129 7.13 -8.58 -9.13
CA LEU A 129 7.42 -9.09 -10.47
C LEU A 129 7.91 -8.00 -11.42
N ILE A 130 7.36 -6.79 -11.31
CA ILE A 130 7.79 -5.62 -12.09
C ILE A 130 9.17 -5.14 -11.62
N ASP A 131 9.37 -5.02 -10.31
CA ASP A 131 10.60 -4.57 -9.65
C ASP A 131 11.80 -5.43 -10.09
N ARG A 132 11.61 -6.76 -10.09
CA ARG A 132 12.62 -7.72 -10.57
C ARG A 132 13.03 -7.52 -12.03
N ARG A 133 12.12 -7.04 -12.88
CA ARG A 133 12.39 -6.82 -14.31
C ARG A 133 12.94 -5.44 -14.63
N THR A 134 12.65 -4.43 -13.79
CA THR A 134 12.88 -3.02 -14.15
C THR A 134 13.96 -2.31 -13.34
N GLY A 135 14.42 -2.86 -12.20
CA GLY A 135 15.60 -2.38 -11.46
C GLY A 135 15.62 -0.85 -11.26
N ARG A 136 14.45 -0.26 -11.00
CA ARG A 136 14.23 1.18 -10.92
C ARG A 136 13.18 1.46 -9.85
N ASP A 137 13.24 2.66 -9.25
CA ASP A 137 12.40 3.12 -8.12
C ASP A 137 10.86 3.17 -8.36
N PHE A 138 10.33 2.61 -9.46
CA PHE A 138 8.89 2.53 -9.70
C PHE A 138 8.16 1.68 -8.67
N ALA A 139 8.86 0.74 -8.02
CA ALA A 139 8.25 -0.24 -7.14
C ALA A 139 7.83 0.33 -5.77
N PHE A 140 8.41 1.46 -5.34
CA PHE A 140 8.16 2.02 -4.00
C PHE A 140 6.66 2.26 -3.76
N TRP A 141 5.98 2.95 -4.68
CA TRP A 141 4.57 3.29 -4.51
C TRP A 141 3.65 2.07 -4.59
N GLY A 142 3.96 1.12 -5.45
CA GLY A 142 3.24 -0.16 -5.54
C GLY A 142 3.33 -0.95 -4.23
N TYR A 143 4.51 -1.05 -3.63
CA TYR A 143 4.67 -1.69 -2.32
C TYR A 143 3.97 -0.91 -1.21
N LEU A 144 4.01 0.43 -1.23
CA LEU A 144 3.36 1.24 -0.20
C LEU A 144 1.85 1.04 -0.20
N PHE A 145 1.18 1.23 -1.33
CA PHE A 145 -0.28 1.06 -1.42
C PHE A 145 -0.70 -0.41 -1.31
N GLY A 146 0.11 -1.34 -1.83
CA GLY A 146 -0.07 -2.78 -1.62
C GLY A 146 -0.03 -3.16 -0.14
N LEU A 147 0.95 -2.63 0.62
CA LEU A 147 1.04 -2.84 2.06
C LEU A 147 -0.07 -2.16 2.83
N ILE A 148 -0.49 -0.94 2.47
CA ILE A 148 -1.63 -0.28 3.11
C ILE A 148 -2.90 -1.13 2.96
N ALA A 149 -3.16 -1.65 1.76
CA ALA A 149 -4.31 -2.52 1.49
C ALA A 149 -4.21 -3.85 2.24
N PHE A 150 -3.06 -4.52 2.15
CA PHE A 150 -2.82 -5.83 2.77
C PHE A 150 -2.85 -5.75 4.29
N TRP A 151 -2.03 -4.86 4.87
CA TRP A 151 -1.92 -4.68 6.31
C TRP A 151 -3.20 -4.08 6.89
N GLY A 152 -3.86 -3.16 6.20
CA GLY A 152 -5.17 -2.63 6.60
C GLY A 152 -6.23 -3.73 6.67
N GLY A 153 -6.34 -4.57 5.64
CA GLY A 153 -7.26 -5.72 5.64
C GLY A 153 -6.93 -6.73 6.74
N LEU A 154 -5.65 -7.04 6.93
CA LEU A 154 -5.18 -7.98 7.95
C LEU A 154 -5.43 -7.49 9.38
N SER A 155 -5.09 -6.23 9.68
CA SER A 155 -5.22 -5.65 11.02
C SER A 155 -6.66 -5.42 11.45
N LEU A 156 -7.56 -5.19 10.48
CA LEU A 156 -8.99 -5.03 10.75
C LEU A 156 -9.72 -6.37 10.86
N LEU A 157 -9.15 -7.46 10.31
CA LEU A 157 -9.74 -8.79 10.36
C LEU A 157 -10.00 -9.19 11.82
N LYS A 158 -11.24 -9.57 12.15
CA LYS A 158 -11.59 -9.98 13.51
C LYS A 158 -10.73 -11.16 13.94
N SER A 159 -10.03 -10.96 15.04
CA SER A 159 -9.17 -11.96 15.66
C SER A 159 -9.85 -12.49 16.92
N ASP A 160 -10.76 -13.46 16.71
CA ASP A 160 -11.60 -14.02 17.78
C ASP A 160 -10.86 -15.06 18.63
N SER A 161 -9.71 -15.56 18.17
CA SER A 161 -8.89 -16.56 18.87
C SER A 161 -7.48 -16.08 19.17
N GLU A 162 -6.86 -16.56 20.25
CA GLU A 162 -5.43 -16.30 20.52
C GLU A 162 -4.53 -16.81 19.40
N VAL A 163 -4.91 -17.92 18.75
CA VAL A 163 -4.22 -18.47 17.58
C VAL A 163 -4.20 -17.47 16.43
N SER A 164 -5.33 -16.79 16.16
CA SER A 164 -5.39 -15.76 15.11
C SER A 164 -4.52 -14.54 15.44
N ARG A 165 -4.44 -14.13 16.71
CA ARG A 165 -3.59 -13.02 17.17
C ARG A 165 -2.10 -13.39 17.09
N PHE A 166 -1.75 -14.63 17.42
CA PHE A 166 -0.40 -15.15 17.26
C PHE A 166 -0.01 -15.28 15.77
N ALA A 167 -0.94 -15.72 14.91
CA ALA A 167 -0.72 -15.71 13.47
C ALA A 167 -0.50 -14.29 12.93
N TYR A 168 -1.25 -13.29 13.41
CA TYR A 168 -1.02 -11.88 13.09
C TYR A 168 0.41 -11.43 13.47
N PHE A 169 0.89 -11.80 14.66
CA PHE A 169 2.26 -11.53 15.08
C PHE A 169 3.29 -12.18 14.14
N LEU A 170 3.10 -13.46 13.77
CA LEU A 170 3.99 -14.17 12.85
C LEU A 170 4.01 -13.54 11.45
N ILE A 171 2.84 -13.10 10.94
CA ILE A 171 2.76 -12.41 9.64
C ILE A 171 3.54 -11.08 9.69
N ASN A 172 3.42 -10.32 10.78
CA ASN A 172 4.17 -9.07 10.93
C ASN A 172 5.68 -9.30 11.08
N LEU A 173 6.09 -10.40 11.74
CA LEU A 173 7.49 -10.82 11.78
C LEU A 173 8.00 -11.21 10.38
N ALA A 174 7.16 -11.89 9.58
CA ALA A 174 7.46 -12.20 8.19
C ALA A 174 7.59 -10.93 7.33
N LEU A 175 6.80 -9.87 7.57
CA LEU A 175 6.97 -8.57 6.93
C LEU A 175 8.33 -7.94 7.27
N ILE A 176 8.76 -8.02 8.53
CA ILE A 176 10.10 -7.54 8.93
C ILE A 176 11.19 -8.32 8.18
N TRP A 177 11.08 -9.65 8.10
CA TRP A 177 12.04 -10.46 7.34
C TRP A 177 12.03 -10.12 5.85
N MET A 178 10.84 -9.94 5.26
CA MET A 178 10.65 -9.53 3.87
C MET A 178 11.29 -8.17 3.57
N SER A 179 11.35 -7.26 4.55
CA SER A 179 12.03 -5.97 4.39
C SER A 179 13.53 -6.11 4.11
N VAL A 180 14.18 -7.09 4.75
CA VAL A 180 15.60 -7.41 4.54
C VAL A 180 15.76 -8.10 3.19
N PHE A 181 14.89 -9.05 2.88
CA PHE A 181 14.92 -9.78 1.61
C PHE A 181 14.75 -8.85 0.40
N LEU A 182 13.71 -8.01 0.40
CA LEU A 182 13.40 -7.08 -0.69
C LEU A 182 14.23 -5.78 -0.66
N ARG A 183 15.00 -5.52 0.41
CA ARG A 183 15.71 -4.24 0.65
C ARG A 183 14.77 -3.02 0.60
N ARG A 184 13.50 -3.19 0.98
CA ARG A 184 12.49 -2.12 0.99
C ARG A 184 12.09 -1.76 2.42
N ARG A 185 12.37 -0.51 2.82
CA ARG A 185 12.10 0.00 4.18
C ARG A 185 10.61 0.04 4.54
N VAL A 186 9.71 0.05 3.56
CA VAL A 186 8.27 0.12 3.82
C VAL A 186 7.79 -1.10 4.61
N PHE A 187 8.29 -2.30 4.30
CA PHE A 187 7.90 -3.55 4.97
C PHE A 187 8.27 -3.57 6.46
N ILE A 188 9.43 -3.04 6.85
CA ILE A 188 9.83 -3.01 8.28
C ILE A 188 8.94 -2.05 9.07
N VAL A 189 8.45 -0.97 8.47
CA VAL A 189 7.56 -0.02 9.15
C VAL A 189 6.24 -0.70 9.50
N PHE A 190 5.57 -1.32 8.52
CA PHE A 190 4.30 -2.03 8.77
C PHE A 190 4.47 -3.25 9.69
N GLY A 191 5.52 -4.05 9.46
CA GLY A 191 5.81 -5.21 10.30
C GLY A 191 6.14 -4.83 11.75
N ALA A 192 6.94 -3.79 11.96
CA ALA A 192 7.21 -3.29 13.31
C ALA A 192 5.93 -2.77 13.97
N LEU A 193 5.13 -1.97 13.27
CA LEU A 193 3.85 -1.47 13.81
C LEU A 193 2.93 -2.61 14.27
N GLY A 194 2.80 -3.68 13.48
CA GLY A 194 1.97 -4.81 13.89
C GLY A 194 2.56 -5.64 15.03
N VAL A 195 3.88 -5.87 15.05
CA VAL A 195 4.56 -6.51 16.20
C VAL A 195 4.37 -5.70 17.48
N LEU A 196 4.55 -4.37 17.40
CA LEU A 196 4.35 -3.48 18.53
C LEU A 196 2.90 -3.50 19.02
N GLY A 197 1.93 -3.45 18.10
CA GLY A 197 0.51 -3.58 18.43
C GLY A 197 0.20 -4.86 19.19
N TYR A 198 0.77 -6.00 18.76
CA TYR A 198 0.59 -7.28 19.44
C TYR A 198 1.23 -7.30 20.84
N ILE A 199 2.45 -6.76 21.00
CA ILE A 199 3.13 -6.68 22.30
C ILE A 199 2.34 -5.79 23.27
N VAL A 200 1.84 -4.64 22.80
CA VAL A 200 1.01 -3.75 23.61
C VAL A 200 -0.27 -4.44 24.04
N TYR A 201 -0.93 -5.16 23.13
CA TYR A 201 -2.11 -5.97 23.44
C TYR A 201 -1.82 -7.03 24.52
N LEU A 202 -0.69 -7.74 24.41
CA LEU A 202 -0.29 -8.74 25.39
C LEU A 202 0.03 -8.09 26.75
N ALA A 203 0.70 -6.94 26.75
CA ALA A 203 0.99 -6.18 27.96
C ALA A 203 -0.30 -5.67 28.64
N GLN A 204 -1.30 -5.24 27.85
CA GLN A 204 -2.60 -4.83 28.38
C GLN A 204 -3.32 -5.98 29.09
N ILE A 205 -3.33 -7.18 28.51
CA ILE A 205 -3.99 -8.34 29.14
C ILE A 205 -3.31 -8.77 30.42
N ILE A 206 -1.97 -8.82 30.43
CA ILE A 206 -1.22 -9.35 31.56
C ILE A 206 -1.22 -8.36 32.75
N TYR A 207 -1.30 -7.05 32.49
CA TYR A 207 -1.07 -6.02 33.51
C TYR A 207 -2.23 -5.05 33.72
N MET A 208 -3.42 -5.32 33.19
CA MET A 208 -4.56 -4.37 33.19
C MET A 208 -4.95 -3.84 34.58
N GLU A 209 -4.75 -4.63 35.63
CA GLU A 209 -5.08 -4.25 37.02
C GLU A 209 -3.87 -3.81 37.86
N SER A 210 -2.68 -3.73 37.28
CA SER A 210 -1.45 -3.41 38.03
C SER A 210 -1.11 -1.92 37.94
N ALA A 211 -0.83 -1.28 39.08
CA ALA A 211 -0.28 0.08 39.14
C ALA A 211 1.08 0.22 38.42
N LEU A 212 1.73 -0.90 38.07
CA LEU A 212 2.98 -0.94 37.31
C LEU A 212 2.78 -0.81 35.80
N PHE A 213 1.54 -0.88 35.29
CA PHE A 213 1.26 -0.83 33.86
C PHE A 213 1.88 0.39 33.14
N PRO A 214 1.77 1.64 33.65
CA PRO A 214 2.39 2.81 33.01
C PRO A 214 3.92 2.74 32.98
N PHE A 215 4.54 2.14 34.00
CA PHE A 215 5.99 1.97 34.08
C PHE A 215 6.50 0.90 33.11
N ILE A 216 5.76 -0.19 32.96
CA ILE A 216 6.08 -1.25 31.98
C ILE A 216 5.91 -0.71 30.56
N LEU A 217 4.82 0.03 30.30
CA LEU A 217 4.56 0.62 28.99
C LEU A 217 5.65 1.64 28.58
N THR A 218 6.10 2.47 29.52
CA THR A 218 7.21 3.41 29.29
C THR A 218 8.54 2.69 29.09
N ALA A 219 8.83 1.63 29.87
CA ALA A 219 10.01 0.79 29.67
C ALA A 219 10.01 0.09 28.30
N PHE A 220 8.86 -0.42 27.84
CA PHE A 220 8.71 -0.96 26.49
C PHE A 220 8.93 0.12 25.42
N GLY A 221 8.34 1.30 25.58
CA GLY A 221 8.59 2.44 24.68
C GLY A 221 10.07 2.77 24.55
N LEU A 222 10.79 2.84 25.67
CA LEU A 222 12.24 3.05 25.71
C LEU A 222 13.03 1.91 25.06
N ALA A 223 12.66 0.65 25.32
CA ALA A 223 13.28 -0.52 24.72
C ALA A 223 13.14 -0.51 23.19
N ILE A 224 11.97 -0.12 22.67
CA ILE A 224 11.71 0.01 21.23
C ILE A 224 12.57 1.11 20.61
N ILE A 225 12.64 2.28 21.25
CA ILE A 225 13.49 3.39 20.80
C ILE A 225 14.96 2.94 20.77
N TYR A 226 15.43 2.27 21.83
CA TYR A 226 16.78 1.74 21.92
C TYR A 226 17.08 0.71 20.82
N LEU A 227 16.19 -0.25 20.60
CA LEU A 227 16.29 -1.24 19.52
C LEU A 227 16.33 -0.56 18.14
N GLY A 228 15.51 0.47 17.92
CA GLY A 228 15.51 1.27 16.70
C GLY A 228 16.87 1.97 16.46
N ILE A 229 17.47 2.52 17.51
CA ILE A 229 18.81 3.12 17.45
C ILE A 229 19.88 2.05 17.17
N LEU A 230 19.80 0.89 17.83
CA LEU A 230 20.73 -0.21 17.64
C LEU A 230 20.67 -0.76 16.21
N LEU A 231 19.46 -0.88 15.66
CA LEU A 231 19.21 -1.31 14.29
C LEU A 231 19.73 -0.27 13.28
N LYS A 232 19.54 1.03 13.53
CA LYS A 232 20.13 2.09 12.71
C LYS A 232 21.66 2.06 12.74
N ARG A 233 22.25 1.80 13.91
CA ARG A 233 23.70 1.77 14.14
C ARG A 233 24.38 0.55 13.52
N HIS A 234 23.74 -0.62 13.58
CA HIS A 234 24.29 -1.89 13.06
C HIS A 234 23.66 -2.33 11.74
N GLY A 235 22.75 -1.55 11.16
CA GLY A 235 21.97 -1.95 9.99
C GLY A 235 22.81 -2.38 8.80
N ALA A 236 23.95 -1.73 8.57
CA ALA A 236 24.89 -2.13 7.52
C ALA A 236 25.53 -3.50 7.78
N ARG A 237 25.89 -3.81 9.03
CA ARG A 237 26.46 -5.12 9.42
C ARG A 237 25.40 -6.22 9.40
N ILE A 238 24.18 -5.93 9.84
CA ILE A 238 23.05 -6.88 9.82
C ILE A 238 22.67 -7.20 8.37
N ALA A 239 22.64 -6.20 7.49
CA ALA A 239 22.38 -6.39 6.07
C ALA A 239 23.47 -7.26 5.41
N GLN A 240 24.75 -6.99 5.70
CA GLN A 240 25.87 -7.80 5.18
C GLN A 240 25.87 -9.23 5.73
N ALA A 241 25.58 -9.42 7.03
CA ALA A 241 25.49 -10.75 7.62
C ALA A 241 24.34 -11.56 7.01
N ALA A 242 23.16 -10.94 6.85
CA ALA A 242 22.02 -11.55 6.19
C ALA A 242 22.36 -11.94 4.73
N GLU A 243 23.09 -11.08 4.01
CA GLU A 243 23.57 -11.34 2.65
C GLU A 243 24.51 -12.54 2.56
N ASN A 244 25.44 -12.68 3.51
CA ASN A 244 26.39 -13.79 3.54
C ASN A 244 25.74 -15.12 3.92
N THR A 245 24.63 -15.10 4.67
CA THR A 245 23.88 -16.31 5.05
C THR A 245 22.81 -16.73 4.03
N LEU A 246 22.50 -15.88 3.05
CA LEU A 246 21.43 -16.13 2.08
C LEU A 246 21.88 -17.16 1.01
N PRO A 247 21.18 -18.29 0.86
CA PRO A 247 21.49 -19.28 -0.16
C PRO A 247 21.45 -18.68 -1.57
N ALA A 248 22.30 -19.18 -2.48
CA ALA A 248 22.42 -18.68 -3.85
C ALA A 248 21.10 -18.66 -4.64
N TRP A 249 20.14 -19.54 -4.33
CA TRP A 249 18.83 -19.55 -4.97
C TRP A 249 17.92 -18.39 -4.53
N MET A 250 18.03 -17.93 -3.28
CA MET A 250 17.32 -16.75 -2.77
C MET A 250 17.91 -15.47 -3.34
N GLN A 251 19.23 -15.41 -3.58
CA GLN A 251 19.89 -14.24 -4.17
C GLN A 251 19.37 -13.93 -5.59
N ARG A 252 19.07 -14.96 -6.41
CA ARG A 252 18.51 -14.81 -7.77
C ARG A 252 17.06 -14.28 -7.81
N LEU A 253 16.37 -14.35 -6.68
CA LEU A 253 14.99 -13.89 -6.52
C LEU A 253 14.91 -12.43 -6.03
N ARG A 254 16.03 -11.80 -5.68
CA ARG A 254 16.00 -10.39 -5.25
C ARG A 254 15.79 -9.47 -6.46
N PRO A 255 14.96 -8.42 -6.33
CA PRO A 255 14.91 -7.36 -7.33
C PRO A 255 16.25 -6.62 -7.37
N GLY A 256 16.65 -6.16 -8.56
CA GLY A 256 17.88 -5.35 -8.72
C GLY A 256 17.78 -4.03 -7.96
N GLU A 257 18.92 -3.51 -7.50
CA GLU A 257 18.99 -2.21 -6.81
C GLU A 257 18.44 -1.06 -7.66
#